data_AF-A0A2T1FPB3-F1
#
_entry.id   AF-A0A2T1FPB3-F1
#
_cell.length_a   1.000
_cell.length_b   1.000
_cell.length_c   1.000
_cell.angle_alpha   90.00
_cell.angle_beta   90.00
_cell.angle_gamma   90.00
#
_symmetry.space_group_name_H-M   'P 1'
#
loop_
_entity.id
_entity.type
_entity.pdbx_description
1 polymer ?
#
loop_
_entity_poly.entity_id
_entity_poly.type
_entity_poly.pdbx_seq_one_letter_code
_entity_poly.pdbx_strand_id
1 'polypeptide(L)'
;MLNESSRLVYGDELITATELNQQPGRVLDLAMEHPVTITRNDQHFALLRREEMALWVKAATLSLTVFEVTAAAYRLRLGEAISSEHPYQWLTVFDSDELCELIAELEKAYRLAESEPGAWSAIEIVIHEWHESAIALSSLELAAAFRDYENQR
;
A
#
# COMPACT_ATOMS: atom_id res chain seq x y z
N MET A 1 -16.68 -16.15 -13.12
CA MET A 1 -16.44 -15.07 -14.09
C MET A 1 -15.29 -14.25 -13.56
N LEU A 2 -14.19 -14.15 -14.32
CA LEU A 2 -13.07 -13.28 -13.98
C LEU A 2 -13.53 -11.81 -14.08
N ASN A 3 -13.15 -10.98 -13.10
CA ASN A 3 -13.47 -9.56 -13.05
C ASN A 3 -12.87 -8.83 -14.27
N GLU A 4 -13.53 -7.81 -14.83
CA GLU A 4 -13.02 -7.07 -16.01
C GLU A 4 -11.60 -6.55 -15.80
N SER A 5 -11.26 -6.14 -14.57
CA SER A 5 -9.90 -5.73 -14.20
C SER A 5 -8.88 -6.87 -14.33
N SER A 6 -9.24 -8.12 -14.01
CA SER A 6 -8.33 -9.27 -14.23
C SER A 6 -8.19 -9.64 -15.70
N ARG A 7 -9.18 -9.29 -16.52
CA ARG A 7 -9.18 -9.53 -17.97
C ARG A 7 -8.22 -8.58 -18.70
N LEU A 8 -8.03 -7.38 -18.16
CA LEU A 8 -7.05 -6.39 -18.65
C LEU A 8 -5.61 -6.70 -18.22
N VAL A 9 -5.43 -7.46 -17.13
CA VAL A 9 -4.11 -7.79 -16.58
C VAL A 9 -3.52 -9.07 -17.18
N TYR A 10 -4.38 -10.02 -17.56
CA TYR A 10 -3.98 -11.30 -18.15
C TYR A 10 -4.48 -11.51 -19.59
N GLY A 11 -5.13 -10.50 -20.17
CA GLY A 11 -5.46 -10.44 -21.60
C GLY A 11 -4.18 -10.06 -22.35
N ASP A 12 -3.76 -10.76 -23.39
CA ASP A 12 -4.60 -11.31 -24.45
C ASP A 12 -4.14 -12.68 -24.96
N GLU A 13 -3.03 -13.20 -24.45
CA GLU A 13 -2.43 -14.45 -24.92
C GLU A 13 -2.85 -15.65 -24.07
N LEU A 14 -3.78 -16.42 -24.64
CA LEU A 14 -4.23 -17.71 -24.14
C LEU A 14 -3.39 -18.82 -24.77
N ILE A 15 -2.50 -19.41 -23.98
CA ILE A 15 -1.65 -20.53 -24.38
C ILE A 15 -2.20 -21.81 -23.75
N THR A 16 -2.22 -22.91 -24.50
CA THR A 16 -2.60 -24.21 -23.95
C THR A 16 -1.46 -24.85 -23.18
N ALA A 17 -1.77 -25.70 -22.20
CA ALA A 17 -0.72 -26.51 -21.53
C ALA A 17 0.06 -27.41 -22.51
N THR A 18 -0.54 -27.77 -23.65
CA THR A 18 0.15 -28.49 -24.72
C THR A 18 1.22 -27.65 -25.37
N GLU A 19 0.93 -26.39 -25.71
CA GLU A 19 1.90 -25.46 -26.28
C GLU A 19 3.04 -25.14 -25.31
N LEU A 20 2.72 -24.97 -24.01
CA LEU A 20 3.74 -24.82 -22.97
C LEU A 20 4.73 -26.00 -22.96
N ASN A 21 4.23 -27.23 -23.07
CA ASN A 21 5.08 -28.41 -23.08
C ASN A 21 5.92 -28.53 -24.36
N GLN A 22 5.39 -28.07 -25.49
CA GLN A 22 6.06 -28.15 -26.79
C GLN A 22 7.12 -27.06 -26.97
N GLN A 23 6.87 -25.85 -26.45
CA GLN A 23 7.70 -24.67 -26.68
C GLN A 23 7.90 -23.86 -25.39
N PRO A 24 8.47 -24.44 -24.33
CA PRO A 24 8.60 -23.76 -23.03
C PRO A 24 9.43 -22.48 -23.11
N GLY A 25 10.47 -22.46 -23.97
CA GLY A 25 11.29 -21.26 -24.20
C GLY A 25 10.48 -20.09 -24.73
N ARG A 26 9.66 -20.31 -25.78
CA ARG A 26 8.80 -19.28 -26.36
C ARG A 26 7.81 -18.72 -25.32
N VAL A 27 7.24 -19.59 -24.48
CA VAL A 27 6.29 -19.15 -23.45
C VAL A 27 6.97 -18.32 -22.36
N LEU A 28 8.21 -18.67 -21.98
CA LEU A 28 8.99 -17.86 -21.04
C LEU A 28 9.38 -16.52 -21.65
N ASP A 29 9.76 -16.48 -22.93
CA ASP A 29 10.08 -15.23 -23.64
C ASP A 29 8.86 -14.30 -23.68
N LEU A 30 7.66 -14.83 -23.95
CA LEU A 30 6.41 -14.06 -23.89
C LEU A 30 6.13 -13.55 -22.47
N ALA A 31 6.30 -14.41 -21.46
CA ALA A 31 6.11 -14.06 -20.06
C ALA A 31 7.12 -13.01 -19.52
N MET A 32 8.21 -12.74 -20.27
CA MET A 32 9.15 -11.66 -19.97
C MET A 32 8.63 -10.29 -20.43
N GLU A 33 7.76 -10.25 -21.44
CA GLU A 33 7.18 -9.02 -21.99
C GLU A 33 5.84 -8.67 -21.35
N HIS A 34 5.00 -9.68 -21.08
CA HIS A 34 3.70 -9.49 -20.43
C HIS A 34 3.21 -10.78 -19.74
N PRO A 35 2.27 -10.69 -18.79
CA PRO A 35 1.62 -11.87 -18.22
C PRO A 35 0.97 -12.76 -19.30
N VAL A 36 1.07 -14.08 -19.11
CA VAL A 36 0.52 -15.10 -20.02
C VAL A 36 -0.52 -15.94 -19.29
N THR A 37 -1.64 -16.23 -19.94
CA THR A 37 -2.66 -17.15 -19.40
C THR A 37 -2.47 -18.55 -20.00
N ILE A 38 -2.22 -19.54 -19.16
CA ILE A 38 -2.13 -20.95 -19.53
C ILE A 38 -3.46 -21.65 -19.23
N THR A 39 -4.05 -22.30 -20.22
CA THR A 39 -5.30 -23.07 -20.06
C THR A 39 -5.07 -24.57 -20.11
N ARG A 40 -5.67 -25.30 -19.16
CA ARG A 40 -5.65 -26.77 -19.09
C ARG A 40 -6.95 -27.27 -18.48
N ASN A 41 -7.70 -28.10 -19.22
CA ASN A 41 -8.93 -28.74 -18.72
C ASN A 41 -9.90 -27.73 -18.08
N ASP A 42 -10.21 -26.64 -18.78
CA ASP A 42 -11.06 -25.53 -18.31
C ASP A 42 -10.56 -24.77 -17.07
N GLN A 43 -9.32 -25.02 -16.64
CA GLN A 43 -8.63 -24.23 -15.62
C GLN A 43 -7.67 -23.24 -16.28
N HIS A 44 -7.51 -22.09 -15.63
CA HIS A 44 -6.61 -21.03 -16.08
C HIS A 44 -5.54 -20.76 -15.03
N PHE A 45 -4.30 -20.66 -15.47
CA PHE A 45 -3.13 -20.32 -14.68
C PHE A 45 -2.49 -19.09 -15.30
N ALA A 46 -1.84 -18.26 -14.48
CA ALA A 46 -1.06 -17.13 -14.97
C ALA A 46 0.43 -17.42 -14.81
N LEU A 47 1.21 -17.06 -15.83
CA LEU A 47 2.66 -16.99 -15.77
C LEU A 47 3.07 -15.53 -15.96
N LEU A 48 3.85 -15.02 -15.03
CA LEU A 48 4.37 -13.66 -15.04
C LEU A 48 5.70 -13.65 -14.30
N ARG A 49 6.45 -12.57 -14.47
CA ARG A 49 7.68 -12.37 -13.71
C ARG A 49 7.39 -12.25 -12.23
N ARG A 50 8.25 -12.88 -11.42
CA ARG A 50 8.14 -12.81 -9.95
C ARG A 50 8.15 -11.37 -9.44
N GLU A 51 8.98 -10.52 -10.04
CA GLU A 51 9.14 -9.12 -9.64
C GLU A 51 7.85 -8.31 -9.90
N GLU A 52 7.14 -8.58 -11.00
CA GLU A 52 5.87 -7.93 -11.32
C GLU A 52 4.77 -8.33 -10.33
N MET A 53 4.68 -9.63 -10.00
CA MET A 53 3.73 -10.08 -8.99
C MET A 53 4.02 -9.44 -7.62
N ALA A 54 5.29 -9.34 -7.24
CA ALA A 54 5.68 -8.69 -5.99
C ALA A 54 5.32 -7.20 -5.99
N LEU A 55 5.51 -6.51 -7.12
CA LEU A 55 5.11 -5.12 -7.30
C LEU A 55 3.59 -4.95 -7.15
N TRP A 56 2.78 -5.81 -7.76
CA TRP A 56 1.31 -5.72 -7.65
C TRP A 56 0.81 -5.99 -6.23
N VAL A 57 1.38 -6.98 -5.54
CA VAL A 57 1.05 -7.24 -4.14
C VAL A 57 1.42 -6.03 -3.28
N LYS A 58 2.59 -5.43 -3.51
CA LYS A 58 3.03 -4.21 -2.83
C LYS A 58 2.08 -3.04 -3.10
N ALA A 59 1.74 -2.80 -4.36
CA ALA A 59 0.80 -1.75 -4.76
C ALA A 59 -0.57 -1.93 -4.10
N ALA A 60 -1.15 -3.13 -4.15
CA ALA A 60 -2.44 -3.42 -3.54
C ALA A 60 -2.43 -3.22 -2.02
N THR A 61 -1.39 -3.73 -1.36
CA THR A 61 -1.24 -3.60 0.10
C THR A 61 -1.08 -2.15 0.52
N LEU A 62 -0.20 -1.40 -0.14
CA LEU A 62 0.04 0.00 0.20
C LEU A 62 -1.14 0.90 -0.16
N SER A 63 -1.89 0.59 -1.21
CA SER A 63 -3.10 1.35 -1.56
C SER A 63 -4.15 1.25 -0.44
N LEU A 64 -4.32 0.07 0.16
CA LEU A 64 -5.18 -0.10 1.34
C LEU A 64 -4.65 0.70 2.52
N THR A 65 -3.36 0.60 2.83
CA THR A 65 -2.75 1.36 3.93
C THR A 65 -2.93 2.87 3.76
N VAL A 66 -2.66 3.41 2.56
CA VAL A 66 -2.84 4.83 2.26
C VAL A 66 -4.29 5.25 2.46
N PHE A 67 -5.25 4.46 1.97
CA PHE A 67 -6.67 4.73 2.15
C PHE A 67 -7.04 4.78 3.64
N GLU A 68 -6.61 3.79 4.43
CA GLU A 68 -6.96 3.70 5.84
C GLU A 68 -6.31 4.80 6.69
N VAL A 69 -5.02 5.09 6.47
CA VAL A 69 -4.31 6.21 7.13
C VAL A 69 -5.00 7.53 6.82
N THR A 70 -5.27 7.78 5.53
CA THR A 70 -5.88 9.02 5.07
C THR A 70 -7.30 9.17 5.63
N ALA A 71 -8.10 8.10 5.63
CA ALA A 71 -9.43 8.11 6.22
C ALA A 71 -9.42 8.40 7.72
N ALA A 72 -8.47 7.82 8.47
CA ALA A 72 -8.31 8.09 9.89
C ALA A 72 -7.92 9.56 10.14
N ALA A 73 -6.95 10.08 9.38
CA ALA A 73 -6.52 11.47 9.46
C ALA A 73 -7.66 12.45 9.15
N TYR A 74 -8.47 12.18 8.12
CA TYR A 74 -9.64 12.99 7.79
C TYR A 74 -10.67 13.02 8.92
N ARG A 75 -10.97 11.87 9.54
CA ARG A 75 -11.92 11.79 10.66
C ARG A 75 -11.44 12.60 11.87
N LEU A 76 -10.17 12.45 12.23
CA LEU A 76 -9.55 13.21 13.32
C LEU A 76 -9.59 14.71 13.06
N ARG A 77 -9.28 15.13 11.82
CA ARG A 77 -9.37 16.53 11.40
C ARG A 77 -10.79 17.09 11.52
N LEU A 78 -11.83 16.28 11.32
CA LEU A 78 -13.22 16.67 11.53
C LEU A 78 -13.64 16.68 13.02
N GLY A 79 -12.72 16.37 13.93
CA GLY A 79 -12.97 16.26 15.37
C GLY A 79 -13.67 14.96 15.77
N GLU A 80 -13.73 13.96 14.89
CA GLU A 80 -14.25 12.65 15.23
C GLU A 80 -13.22 11.85 16.04
N ALA A 81 -13.71 11.07 17.01
CA ALA A 81 -12.86 10.13 17.73
C ALA A 81 -12.67 8.83 16.93
N ILE A 82 -11.47 8.25 17.04
CA ILE A 82 -11.17 6.87 16.63
C ILE A 82 -10.97 6.02 17.89
N SER A 83 -11.17 4.70 17.77
CA SER A 83 -11.00 3.76 18.90
C SER A 83 -9.55 3.70 19.35
N SER A 84 -9.29 3.54 20.65
CA SER A 84 -7.94 3.33 21.18
C SER A 84 -7.25 2.06 20.64
N GLU A 85 -8.04 1.09 20.17
CA GLU A 85 -7.53 -0.14 19.53
C GLU A 85 -7.33 0.03 18.01
N HIS A 86 -7.63 1.21 17.46
CA HIS A 86 -7.49 1.46 16.03
C HIS A 86 -6.01 1.40 15.62
N PRO A 87 -5.65 0.73 14.52
CA PRO A 87 -4.25 0.62 14.07
C PRO A 87 -3.55 1.97 13.87
N TYR A 88 -4.33 3.01 13.58
CA TYR A 88 -3.85 4.38 13.35
C TYR A 88 -4.11 5.33 14.53
N GLN A 89 -4.23 4.80 15.75
CA GLN A 89 -4.39 5.60 16.97
C GLN A 89 -3.24 6.60 17.17
N TRP A 90 -2.04 6.29 16.67
CA TRP A 90 -0.89 7.19 16.73
C TRP A 90 -1.12 8.54 16.04
N LEU A 91 -2.13 8.66 15.15
CA LEU A 91 -2.47 9.92 14.51
C LEU A 91 -3.12 10.95 15.46
N THR A 92 -3.61 10.54 16.63
CA THR A 92 -4.36 11.44 17.53
C THR A 92 -3.50 12.52 18.19
N VAL A 93 -2.18 12.41 18.10
CA VAL A 93 -1.25 13.39 18.69
C VAL A 93 -1.03 14.61 17.80
N PHE A 94 -1.43 14.52 16.53
CA PHE A 94 -1.26 15.61 15.58
C PHE A 94 -2.45 16.56 15.61
N ASP A 95 -2.17 17.84 15.39
CA ASP A 95 -3.21 18.83 15.17
C ASP A 95 -3.80 18.79 13.75
N SER A 96 -4.79 19.63 13.49
CA SER A 96 -5.48 19.66 12.20
C SER A 96 -4.57 20.06 11.03
N ASP A 97 -3.57 20.90 11.26
CA ASP A 97 -2.68 21.39 10.20
C ASP A 97 -1.64 20.30 9.86
N GLU A 98 -1.08 19.65 10.87
CA GLU A 98 -0.19 18.50 10.72
C GLU A 98 -0.89 17.31 10.02
N LEU A 99 -2.14 17.03 10.37
CA LEU A 99 -2.94 16.00 9.67
C LEU A 99 -3.19 16.35 8.21
N CYS A 100 -3.34 17.65 7.88
CA CYS A 100 -3.46 18.08 6.47
C CYS A 100 -2.14 17.89 5.71
N GLU A 101 -1.01 18.16 6.35
CA GLU A 101 0.32 17.96 5.76
C GLU A 101 0.57 16.48 5.46
N LEU A 102 0.30 15.59 6.43
CA LEU A 102 0.38 14.15 6.24
C LEU A 102 -0.45 13.68 5.03
N ILE A 103 -1.70 14.13 4.93
CA ILE A 103 -2.58 13.75 3.81
C ILE A 103 -2.00 14.25 2.48
N ALA A 104 -1.53 15.50 2.43
CA ALA A 104 -0.96 16.08 1.22
C ALA A 104 0.32 15.35 0.77
N GLU A 105 1.18 14.95 1.71
CA GLU A 105 2.39 14.17 1.42
C GLU A 105 2.06 12.77 0.89
N LEU A 106 1.11 12.07 1.52
CA LEU A 106 0.66 10.76 1.04
C LEU A 106 0.03 10.85 -0.35
N GLU A 107 -0.83 11.85 -0.60
CA GLU A 107 -1.43 12.06 -1.93
C GLU A 107 -0.38 12.39 -3.00
N LYS A 108 0.67 13.13 -2.63
CA LYS A 108 1.78 13.44 -3.53
C LYS A 108 2.60 12.19 -3.84
N ALA A 109 2.98 11.40 -2.83
CA ALA A 109 3.71 10.16 -3.00
C ALA A 109 2.90 9.13 -3.80
N TYR A 110 1.60 9.00 -3.52
CA TYR A 110 0.71 8.09 -4.22
C TYR A 110 0.54 8.45 -5.71
N ARG A 111 0.45 9.73 -6.05
CA ARG A 111 0.41 10.17 -7.46
C ARG A 111 1.67 9.80 -8.25
N LEU A 112 2.82 9.73 -7.58
CA LEU A 112 4.08 9.33 -8.22
C LEU A 112 4.21 7.80 -8.34
N ALA A 113 3.44 7.02 -7.57
CA ALA A 113 3.50 5.55 -7.51
C ALA A 113 3.18 4.86 -8.85
N GLU A 114 2.42 5.52 -9.73
CA GLU A 114 2.11 5.01 -11.07
C GLU A 114 3.28 5.15 -12.05
N SER A 115 4.22 6.07 -11.81
CA SER A 115 5.24 6.46 -12.79
C SER A 115 6.61 5.82 -12.57
N GLU A 116 6.93 5.37 -11.34
CA GLU A 116 8.28 4.92 -11.01
C GLU A 116 8.29 3.62 -10.17
N PRO A 117 9.11 2.61 -10.53
CA PRO A 117 9.23 1.35 -9.77
C PRO A 117 9.60 1.53 -8.29
N GLY A 118 10.22 2.66 -7.92
CA GLY A 118 10.59 2.99 -6.54
C GLY A 118 9.55 3.80 -5.76
N ALA A 119 8.52 4.33 -6.42
CA ALA A 119 7.60 5.29 -5.79
C ALA A 119 6.67 4.65 -4.74
N TRP A 120 6.41 3.34 -4.84
CA TRP A 120 5.75 2.60 -3.76
C TRP A 120 6.54 2.60 -2.44
N SER A 121 7.88 2.59 -2.52
CA SER A 121 8.72 2.67 -1.32
C SER A 121 8.71 4.08 -0.70
N ALA A 122 8.47 5.12 -1.51
CA ALA A 122 8.34 6.49 -0.99
C ALA A 122 7.11 6.65 -0.08
N ILE A 123 6.00 5.97 -0.40
CA ILE A 123 4.81 5.94 0.45
C ILE A 123 5.13 5.32 1.83
N GLU A 124 5.85 4.19 1.84
CA GLU A 124 6.26 3.53 3.09
C GLU A 124 7.13 4.47 3.94
N ILE A 125 8.04 5.20 3.31
CA ILE A 125 8.90 6.18 3.99
C ILE A 125 8.05 7.28 4.62
N VAL A 126 7.13 7.89 3.88
CA VAL A 126 6.23 8.93 4.43
C VAL A 126 5.46 8.41 5.64
N ILE A 127 4.79 7.25 5.52
CA ILE A 127 4.02 6.69 6.65
C ILE A 127 4.94 6.42 7.85
N HIS A 128 6.14 5.89 7.60
CA HIS A 128 7.09 5.59 8.66
C HIS A 128 7.60 6.85 9.36
N GLU A 129 7.99 7.89 8.63
CA GLU A 129 8.49 9.15 9.19
C GLU A 129 7.43 9.86 10.04
N TRP A 130 6.17 9.87 9.59
CA TRP A 130 5.04 10.40 10.37
C TRP A 130 4.77 9.57 11.63
N HIS A 131 4.85 8.24 11.54
CA HIS A 131 4.69 7.37 12.69
C HIS A 131 5.80 7.60 13.74
N GLU A 132 7.06 7.74 13.32
CA GLU A 132 8.16 8.06 14.22
C GLU A 132 7.99 9.44 14.87
N SER A 133 7.48 10.42 14.13
CA SER A 133 7.15 11.74 14.64
C SER A 133 6.08 11.68 15.73
N ALA A 134 5.05 10.85 15.55
CA ALA A 134 4.02 10.62 16.56
C ALA A 134 4.57 10.00 17.85
N ILE A 135 5.50 9.04 17.72
CA ILE A 135 6.19 8.44 18.88
C ILE A 135 6.99 9.50 19.63
N ALA A 136 7.70 10.36 18.92
CA ALA A 136 8.49 11.43 19.52
C ALA A 136 7.60 12.44 20.28
N LEU A 137 6.49 12.88 19.67
CA LEU A 137 5.52 13.78 20.29
C LEU A 137 4.88 13.16 21.53
N SER A 138 4.40 11.91 21.41
CA SER A 138 3.82 11.17 22.54
C SER A 138 4.80 11.08 23.72
N SER A 139 6.08 10.85 23.43
CA SER A 139 7.12 10.76 24.47
C SER A 139 7.36 12.10 25.18
N LEU A 140 7.30 13.22 24.45
CA LEU A 140 7.43 14.56 25.03
C LEU A 140 6.21 14.93 25.88
N GLU A 141 5.01 14.63 25.40
CA GLU A 141 3.77 14.83 26.15
C GLU A 141 3.75 14.00 27.43
N LEU A 142 4.12 12.72 27.34
CA LEU A 142 4.25 11.85 28.52
C LEU A 142 5.28 12.42 29.50
N ALA A 143 6.44 12.86 29.03
CA ALA A 143 7.46 13.46 29.89
C ALA A 143 7.00 14.77 30.54
N ALA A 144 6.22 15.59 29.84
CA ALA A 144 5.61 16.80 30.40
C ALA A 144 4.57 16.45 31.48
N ALA A 145 3.67 15.49 31.20
CA ALA A 145 2.65 15.05 32.13
C ALA A 145 3.24 14.49 33.44
N PHE A 146 4.35 13.73 33.37
CA PHE A 146 5.04 13.26 34.56
C PHE A 146 5.63 14.40 35.40
N ARG A 147 6.25 15.41 34.78
CA ARG A 147 6.81 16.57 35.49
C ARG A 147 5.72 17.40 36.18
N ASP A 148 4.58 17.59 35.54
CA ASP A 148 3.47 18.35 36.12
C ASP A 148 2.85 17.61 37.31
N TYR A 149 2.76 16.28 37.27
CA TYR A 149 2.32 15.46 38.40
C TYR A 149 3.27 15.57 39.61
N GLU A 150 4.59 15.57 39.38
CA GLU A 150 5.58 15.72 40.44
C GLU A 150 5.54 17.11 41.09
N ASN A 151 5.24 18.17 40.32
CA ASN A 151 5.13 19.54 40.82
C ASN A 151 3.84 19.85 41.61
N GLN A 152 2.83 18.98 41.50
CA GLN A 152 1.55 19.11 42.22
C GLN A 152 1.52 18.36 43.56
N ARG A 153 2.64 17.75 43.97
CA ARG A 153 2.76 16.91 45.16
C ARG A 153 3.64 17.56 46.23
#